data_AF-A0A2J8R4M7-F1
#
_entry.id   AF-A0A2J8R4M7-F1
#
_cell.length_a   1.000
_cell.length_b   1.000
_cell.length_c   1.000
_cell.angle_alpha   90.00
_cell.angle_beta   90.00
_cell.angle_gamma   90.00
#
_symmetry.space_group_name_H-M   'P 1'
#
loop_
_entity.id
_entity.type
_entity.pdbx_description
1 polymer ?
#
loop_
_entity_poly.entity_id
_entity_poly.type
_entity_poly.pdbx_seq_one_letter_code
_entity_poly.pdbx_strand_id
1 'polypeptide(L)'
;KERGLFRGIEDNPMVVPLCNRSKDVVEPLLRPQWEWCISRQLWWGHRIPAYFVTVSDPAVPPGEDPDGRYWVSGRNEAEAQEKAAKEFGVSPDKISLQQDEDVLDTWFSSGLFPLSILGWPNQSEDLSVFYPGTLLETGHDILFFWVARMVMLGLKLTGRLPFREVYLHAIVRDAHGRKMSKSLGNVIDPLDVIYGISLQGLHDQLLNSNLDPSEVEKAKEGQKADFPAGIPECGTDALRFGLCAYTSQGRDINLDVNRILGYRHFCNKLWNATKFALRGLGKGFVP
;
A
#
# COMPACT_ATOMS: atom_id res chain seq x y z
N LYS A 1 12.82 0.60 -28.15
CA LYS A 1 13.82 -0.03 -29.04
C LYS A 1 14.80 0.99 -29.58
N GLU A 2 14.31 2.09 -30.18
CA GLU A 2 15.15 3.14 -30.77
C GLU A 2 16.13 3.83 -29.81
N ARG A 3 15.76 4.00 -28.53
CA ARG A 3 16.65 4.59 -27.52
C ARG A 3 17.64 3.60 -26.87
N GLY A 4 17.74 2.35 -27.35
CA GLY A 4 18.58 1.31 -26.72
C GLY A 4 18.12 0.82 -25.33
N LEU A 5 17.05 1.40 -24.78
CA LEU A 5 16.52 1.06 -23.44
C LEU A 5 15.68 -0.24 -23.41
N PHE A 6 15.33 -0.78 -24.57
CA PHE A 6 14.52 -1.98 -24.67
C PHE A 6 15.39 -3.20 -24.45
N ARG A 7 15.15 -3.94 -23.36
CA ARG A 7 15.98 -5.08 -22.96
C ARG A 7 15.51 -6.42 -23.51
N GLY A 8 14.26 -6.50 -24.00
CA GLY A 8 13.69 -7.74 -24.53
C GLY A 8 12.18 -7.81 -24.30
N ILE A 9 11.57 -8.85 -24.87
CA ILE A 9 10.24 -9.36 -24.50
C ILE A 9 10.50 -10.81 -24.09
N GLU A 10 10.15 -11.16 -22.87
CA GLU A 10 10.23 -12.52 -22.33
C GLU A 10 8.82 -12.94 -21.90
N ASP A 11 8.52 -14.23 -21.98
CA ASP A 11 7.27 -14.76 -21.43
C ASP A 11 7.24 -14.51 -19.93
N ASN A 12 6.22 -13.77 -19.48
CA ASN A 12 6.13 -13.31 -18.11
C ASN A 12 5.45 -14.39 -17.25
N PRO A 13 6.14 -14.99 -16.26
CA PRO A 13 5.51 -15.95 -15.34
C PRO A 13 4.54 -15.27 -14.36
N MET A 14 4.56 -13.94 -14.26
CA MET A 14 3.67 -13.19 -13.38
C MET A 14 2.31 -12.98 -14.02
N VAL A 15 1.28 -13.52 -13.39
CA VAL A 15 -0.11 -13.35 -13.85
C VAL A 15 -0.74 -12.15 -13.18
N VAL A 16 -1.14 -11.16 -13.99
CA VAL A 16 -2.11 -10.14 -13.62
C VAL A 16 -3.42 -10.51 -14.32
N PRO A 17 -4.53 -10.71 -13.60
CA PRO A 17 -5.78 -11.14 -14.21
C PRO A 17 -6.25 -10.13 -15.26
N LEU A 18 -6.59 -10.66 -16.45
CA LEU A 18 -7.11 -9.86 -17.57
C LEU A 18 -8.52 -9.38 -17.26
N CYS A 19 -8.85 -8.17 -17.70
CA CYS A 19 -10.22 -7.66 -17.66
C CYS A 19 -11.13 -8.62 -18.42
N ASN A 20 -12.19 -9.12 -17.79
CA ASN A 20 -13.02 -10.15 -18.40
C ASN A 20 -13.79 -9.66 -19.65
N ARG A 21 -13.96 -8.33 -19.79
CA ARG A 21 -14.62 -7.65 -20.91
C ARG A 21 -13.66 -7.29 -22.06
N SER A 22 -12.49 -6.71 -21.75
CA SER A 22 -11.53 -6.30 -22.78
C SER A 22 -10.44 -7.34 -23.08
N LYS A 23 -10.33 -8.38 -22.25
CA LYS A 23 -9.25 -9.38 -22.26
C LYS A 23 -7.85 -8.75 -22.22
N ASP A 24 -7.75 -7.57 -21.63
CA ASP A 24 -6.50 -6.81 -21.51
C ASP A 24 -6.14 -6.56 -20.04
N VAL A 25 -4.85 -6.43 -19.75
CA VAL A 25 -4.34 -6.00 -18.44
C VAL A 25 -4.50 -4.48 -18.38
N VAL A 26 -5.71 -3.99 -18.09
CA VAL A 26 -5.94 -2.58 -17.67
C VAL A 26 -5.53 -1.51 -18.71
N GLU A 27 -6.47 -0.72 -19.24
CA GLU A 27 -6.12 0.62 -19.77
C GLU A 27 -5.43 1.41 -18.65
N PRO A 28 -4.12 1.77 -18.73
CA PRO A 28 -3.48 2.40 -19.87
C PRO A 28 -2.12 1.79 -20.30
N LEU A 29 -1.81 1.94 -21.59
CA LEU A 29 -0.47 1.76 -22.18
C LEU A 29 0.65 2.21 -21.23
N LEU A 30 1.66 1.35 -21.02
CA LEU A 30 2.98 1.76 -20.54
C LEU A 30 3.54 2.80 -21.52
N ARG A 31 3.23 4.07 -21.27
CA ARG A 31 3.89 5.18 -21.94
C ARG A 31 5.30 5.29 -21.39
N PRO A 32 6.24 5.92 -22.12
CA PRO A 32 7.52 6.29 -21.55
C PRO A 32 7.28 7.05 -20.24
N GLN A 33 7.53 6.37 -19.11
CA GLN A 33 7.40 6.99 -17.81
C GLN A 33 8.57 7.97 -17.67
N TRP A 34 8.27 9.23 -17.33
CA TRP A 34 9.32 10.18 -16.93
C TRP A 34 10.09 9.63 -15.73
N GLU A 35 11.32 10.10 -15.57
CA GLU A 35 12.18 9.75 -14.44
C GLU A 35 11.42 9.93 -13.12
N TRP A 36 11.56 8.95 -12.22
CA TRP A 36 10.91 9.04 -10.92
C TRP A 36 11.70 9.96 -10.01
N CYS A 37 11.19 11.15 -9.76
CA CYS A 37 11.69 12.01 -8.70
C CYS A 37 11.39 11.39 -7.33
N ILE A 38 12.44 10.89 -6.66
CA ILE A 38 12.35 10.20 -5.37
C ILE A 38 12.52 11.12 -4.17
N SER A 39 12.95 12.37 -4.34
CA SER A 39 13.15 13.31 -3.22
C SER A 39 11.87 14.07 -2.87
N ARG A 40 11.69 14.39 -1.59
CA ARG A 40 10.51 15.09 -1.06
C ARG A 40 10.95 16.09 0.01
N GLN A 41 10.46 17.32 -0.11
CA GLN A 41 10.64 18.39 0.87
C GLN A 41 9.62 18.23 2.02
N LEU A 42 9.70 17.10 2.71
CA LEU A 42 8.81 16.72 3.82
C LEU A 42 9.62 16.41 5.06
N TRP A 43 9.02 16.60 6.23
CA TRP A 43 9.68 16.27 7.49
C TRP A 43 9.59 14.77 7.84
N TRP A 44 8.58 14.08 7.29
CA TRP A 44 8.34 12.66 7.56
C TRP A 44 8.77 11.81 6.38
N GLY A 45 9.78 10.96 6.60
CA GLY A 45 10.29 10.01 5.63
C GLY A 45 11.70 9.56 5.99
N HIS A 46 12.27 8.68 5.16
CA HIS A 46 13.66 8.26 5.33
C HIS A 46 14.56 9.33 4.73
N ARG A 47 15.40 9.99 5.53
CA ARG A 47 16.33 11.01 5.04
C ARG A 47 17.25 10.43 3.97
N ILE A 48 17.41 11.15 2.86
CA ILE A 48 18.21 10.67 1.73
C ILE A 48 19.67 10.53 2.20
N PRO A 49 20.33 9.37 1.96
CA PRO A 49 21.72 9.16 2.35
C PRO A 49 22.67 9.80 1.33
N ALA A 50 22.42 11.06 0.97
CA ALA A 50 23.22 11.89 0.08
C ALA A 50 23.78 13.08 0.86
N TYR A 51 25.00 13.47 0.54
CA TYR A 51 25.76 14.47 1.26
C TYR A 51 26.39 15.45 0.27
N PHE A 52 26.18 16.74 0.52
CA PHE A 52 26.89 17.81 -0.16
C PHE A 52 28.31 17.92 0.41
N VAL A 53 29.29 18.02 -0.46
CA VAL A 53 30.72 17.99 -0.15
C VAL A 53 31.28 19.40 -0.20
N THR A 54 31.94 19.81 0.88
CA THR A 54 32.78 21.00 0.92
C THR A 54 34.23 20.60 1.12
N VAL A 55 35.12 21.03 0.22
CA VAL A 55 36.55 20.68 0.26
C VAL A 55 37.37 21.86 0.81
N SER A 56 38.09 21.62 1.90
CA SER A 56 39.02 22.57 2.52
C SER A 56 40.38 22.54 1.81
N ASP A 57 40.39 22.82 0.50
CA ASP A 57 41.61 22.91 -0.30
C ASP A 57 41.51 24.07 -1.30
N PRO A 58 42.42 25.06 -1.27
CA PRO A 58 42.40 26.18 -2.21
C PRO A 58 42.49 25.79 -3.69
N ALA A 59 42.99 24.58 -4.00
CA ALA A 59 43.05 24.07 -5.37
C ALA A 59 41.70 23.56 -5.89
N VAL A 60 40.72 23.34 -5.00
CA VAL A 60 39.38 22.86 -5.37
C VAL A 60 38.40 24.03 -5.30
N PRO A 61 37.73 24.40 -6.40
CA PRO A 61 36.72 25.45 -6.36
C PRO A 61 35.57 25.07 -5.41
N PRO A 62 34.89 26.05 -4.81
CA PRO A 62 33.67 25.77 -4.04
C PRO A 62 32.62 25.14 -4.95
N GLY A 63 31.93 24.12 -4.44
CA GLY A 63 30.82 23.48 -5.14
C GLY A 63 29.57 24.34 -5.15
N GLU A 64 28.73 24.10 -6.15
CA GLU A 64 27.36 24.63 -6.22
C GLU A 64 26.38 23.46 -6.17
N ASP A 65 25.21 23.68 -5.60
CA ASP A 65 24.15 22.67 -5.44
C ASP A 65 23.79 21.89 -6.73
N PRO A 66 23.70 22.53 -7.92
CA PRO A 66 23.39 21.82 -9.16
C PRO A 66 24.52 20.91 -9.67
N ASP A 67 25.74 21.09 -9.16
CA ASP A 67 26.90 20.30 -9.59
C ASP A 67 26.92 18.95 -8.87
N GLY A 68 26.44 17.91 -9.57
CA GLY A 68 26.41 16.55 -9.08
C GLY A 68 27.78 15.98 -8.65
N ARG A 69 28.91 16.61 -9.02
CA ARG A 69 30.25 16.23 -8.55
C ARG A 69 30.42 16.47 -7.04
N TYR A 70 29.71 17.45 -6.48
CA TYR A 70 29.76 17.77 -5.05
C TYR A 70 28.72 17.00 -4.23
N TRP A 71 28.01 16.05 -4.83
CA TRP A 71 27.05 15.21 -4.14
C TRP A 71 27.53 13.75 -4.12
N VAL A 72 27.59 13.18 -2.92
CA VAL A 72 27.99 11.79 -2.71
C VAL A 72 26.97 11.04 -1.88
N SER A 73 26.69 9.78 -2.21
CA SER A 73 25.84 8.92 -1.39
C SER A 73 26.66 7.93 -0.57
N GLY A 74 26.21 7.65 0.66
CA GLY A 74 26.89 6.73 1.58
C GLY A 74 25.93 6.15 2.62
N ARG A 75 26.12 4.88 2.99
CA ARG A 75 25.29 4.23 4.04
C ARG A 75 25.47 4.90 5.40
N ASN A 76 26.57 5.58 5.59
CA ASN A 76 26.90 6.43 6.72
C ASN A 76 27.84 7.54 6.26
N GLU A 77 28.10 8.49 7.16
CA GLU A 77 28.93 9.66 6.90
C GLU A 77 30.39 9.30 6.58
N ALA A 78 30.95 8.29 7.24
CA ALA A 78 32.32 7.84 6.99
C ALA A 78 32.50 7.31 5.56
N GLU A 79 31.57 6.48 5.08
CA GLU A 79 31.59 5.99 3.70
C GLU A 79 31.44 7.13 2.69
N ALA A 80 30.58 8.12 2.98
CA ALA A 80 30.43 9.30 2.13
C ALA A 80 31.72 10.13 2.08
N GLN A 81 32.41 10.28 3.22
CA GLN A 81 33.65 11.05 3.34
C GLN A 81 34.79 10.41 2.55
N GLU A 82 34.94 9.08 2.65
CA GLU A 82 35.94 8.33 1.88
C GLU A 82 35.71 8.45 0.37
N LYS A 83 34.45 8.34 -0.07
CA LYS A 83 34.08 8.50 -1.49
C LYS A 83 34.38 9.92 -1.99
N ALA A 84 34.03 10.93 -1.22
CA ALA A 84 34.31 12.33 -1.55
C ALA A 84 35.83 12.61 -1.61
N ALA A 85 36.60 12.14 -0.63
CA ALA A 85 38.05 12.29 -0.61
C ALA A 85 38.70 11.71 -1.88
N LYS A 86 38.23 10.55 -2.32
CA LYS A 86 38.68 9.89 -3.56
C LYS A 86 38.31 10.68 -4.82
N GLU A 87 37.09 11.22 -4.90
CA GLU A 87 36.61 12.00 -6.06
C GLU A 87 37.41 13.30 -6.25
N PHE A 88 37.79 13.95 -5.15
CA PHE A 88 38.55 15.20 -5.18
C PHE A 88 40.08 15.01 -5.05
N GLY A 89 40.56 13.80 -4.81
CA GLY A 89 41.99 13.51 -4.68
C GLY A 89 42.65 14.13 -3.45
N VAL A 90 41.89 14.28 -2.35
CA VAL A 90 42.33 14.93 -1.10
C VAL A 90 42.27 13.96 0.08
N SER A 91 42.89 14.33 1.21
CA SER A 91 42.72 13.58 2.47
C SER A 91 41.27 13.69 2.97
N PRO A 92 40.68 12.65 3.57
CA PRO A 92 39.38 12.72 4.23
C PRO A 92 39.24 13.88 5.22
N ASP A 93 40.33 14.28 5.90
CA ASP A 93 40.34 15.39 6.86
C ASP A 93 40.04 16.76 6.22
N LYS A 94 40.16 16.87 4.89
CA LYS A 94 39.81 18.08 4.13
C LYS A 94 38.35 18.10 3.67
N ILE A 95 37.59 17.04 3.93
CA ILE A 95 36.19 16.92 3.51
C ILE A 95 35.27 17.28 4.66
N SER A 96 34.33 18.19 4.39
CA SER A 96 33.17 18.46 5.23
C SER A 96 31.91 18.04 4.49
N LEU A 97 30.97 17.42 5.20
CA LEU A 97 29.73 16.89 4.63
C LEU A 97 28.50 17.57 5.23
N GLN A 98 27.50 17.83 4.40
CA GLN A 98 26.16 18.23 4.82
C GLN A 98 25.15 17.27 4.20
N GLN A 99 24.45 16.48 5.03
CA GLN A 99 23.43 15.57 4.52
C GLN A 99 22.24 16.34 3.95
N ASP A 100 21.72 15.88 2.81
CA ASP A 100 20.49 16.39 2.19
C ASP A 100 19.34 16.43 3.22
N GLU A 101 18.58 17.52 3.22
CA GLU A 101 17.43 17.71 4.11
C GLU A 101 16.18 16.98 3.59
N ASP A 102 16.16 16.61 2.30
CA ASP A 102 15.07 15.88 1.70
C ASP A 102 14.93 14.46 2.27
N VAL A 103 13.70 13.96 2.20
CA VAL A 103 13.36 12.56 2.50
C VAL A 103 12.96 11.82 1.23
N LEU A 104 13.10 10.49 1.27
CA LEU A 104 12.65 9.59 0.21
C LEU A 104 11.13 9.55 0.14
N ASP A 105 10.61 9.51 -1.09
CA ASP A 105 9.23 9.23 -1.42
C ASP A 105 8.73 7.97 -0.69
N THR A 106 7.56 8.01 -0.07
CA THR A 106 6.96 6.86 0.63
C THR A 106 6.82 5.63 -0.28
N TRP A 107 6.62 5.85 -1.59
CA TRP A 107 6.57 4.76 -2.57
C TRP A 107 7.94 4.10 -2.82
N PHE A 108 9.05 4.77 -2.49
CA PHE A 108 10.40 4.21 -2.54
C PHE A 108 10.58 3.14 -1.47
N SER A 109 10.30 3.47 -0.22
CA SER A 109 10.37 2.49 0.87
C SER A 109 9.31 1.40 0.72
N SER A 110 8.07 1.76 0.36
CA SER A 110 6.98 0.78 0.16
C SER A 110 7.25 -0.17 -1.01
N GLY A 111 7.95 0.30 -2.05
CA GLY A 111 8.38 -0.54 -3.17
C GLY A 111 9.45 -1.56 -2.80
N LEU A 112 10.16 -1.37 -1.68
CA LEU A 112 11.12 -2.34 -1.13
C LEU A 112 10.46 -3.41 -0.25
N PHE A 113 9.15 -3.30 0.04
CA PHE A 113 8.42 -4.21 0.92
C PHE A 113 8.70 -5.72 0.69
N PRO A 114 8.67 -6.27 -0.54
CA PRO A 114 8.87 -7.71 -0.74
C PRO A 114 10.31 -8.16 -0.45
N LEU A 115 11.25 -7.22 -0.27
CA LEU A 115 12.64 -7.48 0.07
C LEU A 115 12.92 -7.17 1.54
N SER A 116 12.49 -6.00 2.02
CA SER A 116 12.84 -5.49 3.34
C SER A 116 12.26 -6.34 4.48
N ILE A 117 11.05 -6.88 4.31
CA ILE A 117 10.45 -7.78 5.33
C ILE A 117 11.17 -9.12 5.44
N LEU A 118 11.93 -9.50 4.41
CA LEU A 118 12.70 -10.73 4.37
C LEU A 118 14.17 -10.49 4.75
N GLY A 119 14.53 -9.31 5.28
CA GLY A 119 15.88 -9.03 5.75
C GLY A 119 16.89 -8.62 4.66
N TRP A 120 16.45 -8.36 3.43
CA TRP A 120 17.28 -7.68 2.43
C TRP A 120 17.69 -6.29 2.98
N PRO A 121 18.95 -5.83 2.80
CA PRO A 121 19.96 -6.31 1.84
C PRO A 121 20.82 -7.50 2.29
N ASN A 122 20.58 -8.08 3.47
CA ASN A 122 21.33 -9.24 3.92
C ASN A 122 20.89 -10.50 3.18
N GLN A 123 21.79 -11.48 3.05
CA GLN A 123 21.45 -12.82 2.54
C GLN A 123 20.84 -13.66 3.66
N SER A 124 19.62 -13.31 4.06
CA SER A 124 18.86 -14.06 5.04
C SER A 124 18.33 -15.37 4.47
N GLU A 125 18.05 -16.33 5.36
CA GLU A 125 17.35 -17.57 5.00
C GLU A 125 15.95 -17.26 4.44
N ASP A 126 15.21 -16.35 5.07
CA ASP A 126 13.87 -15.95 4.65
C ASP A 126 13.83 -15.41 3.20
N LEU A 127 14.82 -14.59 2.82
CA LEU A 127 14.92 -14.08 1.45
C LEU A 127 15.19 -15.21 0.45
N SER A 128 15.92 -16.25 0.85
CA SER A 128 16.19 -17.39 -0.03
C SER A 128 14.97 -18.31 -0.21
N VAL A 129 14.18 -18.49 0.85
CA VAL A 129 13.05 -19.42 0.88
C VAL A 129 11.76 -18.78 0.36
N PHE A 130 11.47 -17.54 0.75
CA PHE A 130 10.17 -16.91 0.52
C PHE A 130 10.14 -15.89 -0.62
N TYR A 131 11.29 -15.56 -1.23
CA TYR A 131 11.35 -14.69 -2.41
C TYR A 131 11.63 -15.48 -3.70
N PRO A 132 10.79 -15.36 -4.74
CA PRO A 132 9.66 -14.42 -4.86
C PRO A 132 8.38 -14.90 -4.16
N GLY A 133 7.54 -13.95 -3.75
CA GLY A 133 6.24 -14.24 -3.13
C GLY A 133 5.29 -14.98 -4.08
N THR A 134 4.35 -15.75 -3.54
CA THR A 134 3.39 -16.47 -4.38
C THR A 134 2.27 -15.57 -4.88
N LEU A 135 1.64 -14.80 -3.99
CA LEU A 135 0.49 -13.95 -4.30
C LEU A 135 0.63 -12.58 -3.63
N LEU A 136 0.44 -11.51 -4.40
CA LEU A 136 0.20 -10.17 -3.87
C LEU A 136 -1.28 -9.83 -4.06
N GLU A 137 -2.01 -9.69 -2.95
CA GLU A 137 -3.37 -9.13 -2.95
C GLU A 137 -3.30 -7.60 -2.75
N THR A 138 -3.99 -6.83 -3.60
CA THR A 138 -4.18 -5.39 -3.37
C THR A 138 -5.35 -4.81 -4.16
N GLY A 139 -5.71 -3.57 -3.88
CA GLY A 139 -6.66 -2.80 -4.67
C GLY A 139 -6.05 -2.35 -6.00
N HIS A 140 -6.87 -2.27 -7.05
CA HIS A 140 -6.40 -1.85 -8.38
C HIS A 140 -5.97 -0.37 -8.45
N ASP A 141 -6.33 0.44 -7.44
CA ASP A 141 -6.03 1.88 -7.38
C ASP A 141 -4.56 2.20 -7.14
N ILE A 142 -3.81 1.29 -6.50
CA ILE A 142 -2.37 1.44 -6.24
C ILE A 142 -1.48 0.55 -7.12
N LEU A 143 -2.02 0.00 -8.21
CA LEU A 143 -1.28 -0.82 -9.18
C LEU A 143 -0.01 -0.12 -9.68
N PHE A 144 -0.10 1.15 -10.09
CA PHE A 144 1.05 1.89 -10.62
C PHE A 144 1.93 2.53 -9.54
N PHE A 145 1.35 2.88 -8.39
CA PHE A 145 2.08 3.52 -7.29
C PHE A 145 2.87 2.52 -6.45
N TRP A 146 2.36 1.29 -6.31
CA TRP A 146 2.96 0.28 -5.43
C TRP A 146 3.43 -0.96 -6.18
N VAL A 147 2.53 -1.68 -6.85
CA VAL A 147 2.84 -2.96 -7.52
C VAL A 147 3.94 -2.76 -8.57
N ALA A 148 3.79 -1.76 -9.44
CA ALA A 148 4.80 -1.45 -10.45
C ALA A 148 6.15 -1.01 -9.85
N ARG A 149 6.15 -0.32 -8.69
CA ARG A 149 7.38 0.07 -7.99
C ARG A 149 8.10 -1.15 -7.38
N MET A 150 7.34 -2.08 -6.80
CA MET A 150 7.89 -3.36 -6.32
C MET A 150 8.50 -4.18 -7.47
N VAL A 151 7.83 -4.25 -8.63
CA VAL A 151 8.37 -4.93 -9.81
C VAL A 151 9.66 -4.28 -10.29
N MET A 152 9.66 -2.95 -10.44
CA MET A 152 10.83 -2.19 -10.89
C MET A 152 12.03 -2.38 -9.95
N LEU A 153 11.83 -2.23 -8.64
CA LEU A 153 12.90 -2.39 -7.65
C LEU A 153 13.34 -3.86 -7.52
N GLY A 154 12.41 -4.82 -7.51
CA GLY A 154 12.72 -6.25 -7.49
C GLY A 154 13.61 -6.67 -8.66
N LEU A 155 13.24 -6.29 -9.88
CA LEU A 155 14.04 -6.54 -11.08
C LEU A 155 15.40 -5.85 -11.02
N LYS A 156 15.44 -4.59 -10.57
CA LYS A 156 16.69 -3.82 -10.51
C LYS A 156 17.67 -4.36 -9.48
N LEU A 157 17.19 -4.81 -8.32
CA LEU A 157 18.01 -5.20 -7.18
C LEU A 157 18.33 -6.69 -7.16
N THR A 158 17.46 -7.54 -7.69
CA THR A 158 17.59 -9.01 -7.61
C THR A 158 17.56 -9.72 -8.97
N GLY A 159 17.18 -9.03 -10.05
CA GLY A 159 16.96 -9.64 -11.36
C GLY A 159 15.72 -10.54 -11.44
N ARG A 160 14.92 -10.64 -10.36
CA ARG A 160 13.73 -11.47 -10.27
C ARG A 160 12.48 -10.61 -10.01
N LEU A 161 11.32 -11.09 -10.43
CA LEU A 161 10.04 -10.48 -10.09
C LEU A 161 9.74 -10.69 -8.61
N PRO A 162 9.09 -9.74 -7.92
CA PRO A 162 8.78 -9.84 -6.49
C PRO A 162 7.70 -10.86 -6.14
N PHE A 163 6.81 -11.20 -7.07
CA PHE A 163 5.70 -12.11 -6.86
C PHE A 163 5.35 -12.89 -8.14
N ARG A 164 4.73 -14.07 -7.98
CA ARG A 164 4.23 -14.90 -9.10
C ARG A 164 2.83 -14.51 -9.55
N GLU A 165 1.96 -14.06 -8.65
CA GLU A 165 0.60 -13.66 -9.01
C GLU A 165 0.22 -12.35 -8.31
N VAL A 166 -0.56 -11.51 -9.01
CA VAL A 166 -1.17 -10.31 -8.42
C VAL A 166 -2.68 -10.47 -8.49
N TYR A 167 -3.33 -10.51 -7.32
CA TYR A 167 -4.78 -10.46 -7.23
C TYR A 167 -5.23 -9.03 -6.94
N LEU A 168 -5.92 -8.44 -7.91
CA LEU A 168 -6.50 -7.10 -7.78
C LEU A 168 -7.95 -7.21 -7.33
N HIS A 169 -8.20 -6.99 -6.04
CA HIS A 169 -9.55 -7.00 -5.50
C HIS A 169 -10.31 -5.70 -5.84
N ALA A 170 -11.62 -5.78 -5.69
CA ALA A 170 -12.51 -4.65 -5.90
C ALA A 170 -12.35 -3.59 -4.81
N ILE A 171 -12.68 -2.33 -5.14
CA ILE A 171 -12.63 -1.21 -4.20
C ILE A 171 -13.99 -1.03 -3.56
N VAL A 172 -14.00 -0.94 -2.22
CA VAL A 172 -15.24 -0.71 -1.47
C VAL A 172 -15.63 0.76 -1.57
N ARG A 173 -16.91 0.98 -1.86
CA ARG A 173 -17.59 2.26 -2.00
C ARG A 173 -18.72 2.33 -0.98
N ASP A 174 -19.22 3.55 -0.75
CA ASP A 174 -20.44 3.70 0.02
C ASP A 174 -21.65 3.12 -0.75
N ALA A 175 -22.80 3.03 -0.06
CA ALA A 175 -24.03 2.47 -0.64
C ALA A 175 -24.47 3.20 -1.94
N HIS A 176 -24.08 4.47 -2.08
CA HIS A 176 -24.41 5.35 -3.20
C HIS A 176 -23.37 5.32 -4.33
N GLY A 177 -22.31 4.50 -4.20
CA GLY A 177 -21.26 4.34 -5.22
C GLY A 177 -20.15 5.40 -5.21
N ARG A 178 -20.08 6.23 -4.16
CA ARG A 178 -18.96 7.16 -3.98
C ARG A 178 -17.78 6.43 -3.35
N LYS A 179 -16.56 6.85 -3.70
CA LYS A 179 -15.34 6.36 -3.04
C LYS A 179 -15.44 6.68 -1.54
N MET A 180 -15.21 5.70 -0.68
CA MET A 180 -15.10 5.97 0.75
C MET A 180 -13.82 6.75 1.01
N SER A 181 -13.93 7.91 1.66
CA SER A 181 -12.77 8.70 2.07
C SER A 181 -13.05 9.46 3.36
N LYS A 182 -11.99 9.59 4.17
CA LYS A 182 -12.06 10.35 5.43
C LYS A 182 -12.51 11.80 5.21
N SER A 183 -12.21 12.38 4.04
CA SER A 183 -12.58 13.75 3.67
C SER A 183 -14.06 13.95 3.33
N LEU A 184 -14.80 12.87 3.04
CA LEU A 184 -16.23 12.91 2.70
C LEU A 184 -17.12 12.46 3.86
N GLY A 185 -16.53 12.00 4.97
CA GLY A 185 -17.28 11.50 6.13
C GLY A 185 -18.14 10.26 5.85
N ASN A 186 -17.97 9.62 4.69
CA ASN A 186 -18.74 8.43 4.27
C ASN A 186 -18.02 7.11 4.56
N VAL A 187 -17.03 7.13 5.46
CA VAL A 187 -16.30 5.93 5.87
C VAL A 187 -17.13 5.19 6.91
N ILE A 188 -17.30 3.89 6.70
CA ILE A 188 -17.87 2.99 7.69
C ILE A 188 -16.71 2.25 8.37
N ASP A 189 -16.58 2.39 9.68
CA ASP A 189 -15.59 1.64 10.44
C ASP A 189 -16.00 0.15 10.44
N PRO A 190 -15.11 -0.79 10.07
CA PRO A 190 -15.42 -2.22 10.16
C PRO A 190 -15.79 -2.66 11.59
N LEU A 191 -15.28 -2.00 12.63
CA LEU A 191 -15.62 -2.29 14.02
C LEU A 191 -17.08 -1.94 14.33
N ASP A 192 -17.59 -0.86 13.76
CA ASP A 192 -18.98 -0.44 13.90
C ASP A 192 -19.94 -1.46 13.26
N VAL A 193 -19.51 -2.11 12.18
CA VAL A 193 -20.26 -3.24 11.58
C VAL A 193 -20.16 -4.50 12.44
N ILE A 194 -18.99 -4.77 13.03
CA ILE A 194 -18.78 -5.96 13.86
C ILE A 194 -19.58 -5.89 15.16
N TYR A 195 -19.47 -4.78 15.89
CA TYR A 195 -20.03 -4.62 17.24
C TYR A 195 -21.35 -3.84 17.27
N GLY A 196 -21.72 -3.19 16.17
CA GLY A 196 -22.84 -2.26 16.13
C GLY A 196 -22.47 -0.91 16.73
N ILE A 197 -23.17 0.13 16.30
CA ILE A 197 -23.05 1.49 16.82
C ILE A 197 -24.38 2.21 16.69
N SER A 198 -24.72 3.06 17.66
CA SER A 198 -25.92 3.89 17.59
C SER A 198 -25.73 5.05 16.59
N LEU A 199 -26.84 5.62 16.10
CA LEU A 199 -26.77 6.82 15.26
C LEU A 199 -26.04 7.97 15.96
N GLN A 200 -26.24 8.14 17.27
CA GLN A 200 -25.52 9.16 18.03
C GLN A 200 -24.02 8.89 18.07
N GLY A 201 -23.60 7.63 18.24
CA GLY A 201 -22.18 7.25 18.19
C GLY A 201 -21.53 7.57 16.84
N LEU A 202 -22.24 7.34 15.73
CA LEU A 202 -21.79 7.71 14.38
C LEU A 202 -21.61 9.23 14.25
N HIS A 203 -22.56 10.02 14.78
CA HIS A 203 -22.45 11.48 14.79
C HIS A 203 -21.28 11.98 15.65
N ASP A 204 -21.03 11.35 16.80
CA ASP A 204 -19.94 11.73 17.70
C ASP A 204 -18.57 11.46 17.05
N GLN A 205 -18.43 10.38 16.28
CA GLN A 205 -17.22 10.11 15.50
C GLN A 205 -16.97 11.18 14.42
N LEU A 206 -18.01 11.67 13.74
CA LEU A 206 -17.89 12.75 12.76
C LEU A 206 -17.40 14.05 13.42
N LEU A 207 -17.90 14.38 14.61
CA LEU A 207 -17.53 15.59 15.34
C LEU A 207 -16.07 15.56 15.85
N ASN A 208 -15.53 14.37 16.08
CA ASN A 208 -14.13 14.17 16.48
C ASN A 208 -13.17 14.04 15.28
N SER A 209 -13.65 14.30 14.05
CA SER A 209 -12.85 14.20 12.83
C SER A 209 -12.39 15.57 12.32
N ASN A 210 -11.36 15.60 11.47
CA ASN A 210 -10.87 16.81 10.81
C ASN A 210 -11.69 17.19 9.56
N LEU A 211 -13.00 16.92 9.56
CA LEU A 211 -13.90 17.23 8.45
C LEU A 211 -14.24 18.72 8.42
N ASP A 212 -14.44 19.24 7.21
CA ASP A 212 -15.03 20.57 7.05
C ASP A 212 -16.45 20.59 7.66
N PRO A 213 -16.86 21.65 8.39
CA PRO A 213 -18.19 21.71 8.99
C PRO A 213 -19.34 21.48 8.01
N SER A 214 -19.20 21.89 6.73
CA SER A 214 -20.21 21.66 5.71
C SER A 214 -20.33 20.20 5.29
N GLU A 215 -19.23 19.43 5.34
CA GLU A 215 -19.22 18.00 5.06
C GLU A 215 -19.74 17.19 6.26
N VAL A 216 -19.53 17.68 7.49
CA VAL A 216 -20.10 17.06 8.70
C VAL A 216 -21.63 17.02 8.64
N GLU A 217 -22.28 18.12 8.29
CA GLU A 217 -23.76 18.16 8.22
C GLU A 217 -24.31 17.25 7.12
N LYS A 218 -23.67 17.24 5.94
CA LYS A 218 -24.03 16.29 4.86
C LYS A 218 -23.83 14.84 5.28
N ALA A 219 -22.75 14.54 5.99
CA ALA A 219 -22.46 13.19 6.46
C ALA A 219 -23.47 12.73 7.52
N LYS A 220 -23.90 13.61 8.44
CA LYS A 220 -24.97 13.32 9.41
C LYS A 220 -26.31 13.02 8.72
N GLU A 221 -26.69 13.82 7.73
CA GLU A 221 -27.91 13.57 6.95
C GLU A 221 -27.85 12.21 6.24
N GLY A 222 -26.70 11.90 5.62
CA GLY A 222 -26.46 10.59 4.99
C GLY A 222 -26.53 9.44 5.99
N GLN A 223 -25.85 9.52 7.13
CA GLN A 223 -25.89 8.51 8.19
C GLN A 223 -27.30 8.30 8.73
N LYS A 224 -28.09 9.37 8.90
CA LYS A 224 -29.48 9.28 9.35
C LYS A 224 -30.38 8.61 8.32
N ALA A 225 -30.13 8.84 7.03
CA ALA A 225 -30.88 8.19 5.95
C ALA A 225 -30.53 6.71 5.81
N ASP A 226 -29.24 6.38 5.83
CA ASP A 226 -28.74 5.02 5.62
C ASP A 226 -28.88 4.15 6.88
N PHE A 227 -28.72 4.74 8.07
CA PHE A 227 -28.69 4.07 9.37
C PHE A 227 -29.56 4.79 10.43
N PRO A 228 -30.89 4.87 10.25
CA PRO A 228 -31.77 5.65 11.13
C PRO A 228 -31.75 5.20 12.61
N ALA A 229 -31.43 3.94 12.88
CA ALA A 229 -31.26 3.38 14.23
C ALA A 229 -29.78 3.13 14.61
N GLY A 230 -28.84 3.55 13.76
CA GLY A 230 -27.44 3.13 13.80
C GLY A 230 -27.17 1.84 13.01
N ILE A 231 -25.94 1.36 13.08
CA ILE A 231 -25.50 0.12 12.42
C ILE A 231 -25.76 -1.05 13.38
N PRO A 232 -26.50 -2.09 12.95
CA PRO A 232 -26.71 -3.27 13.78
C PRO A 232 -25.44 -4.09 13.90
N GLU A 233 -25.26 -4.75 15.04
CA GLU A 233 -24.18 -5.70 15.25
C GLU A 233 -24.28 -6.86 14.25
N CYS A 234 -23.29 -6.98 13.36
CA CYS A 234 -23.25 -8.04 12.36
C CYS A 234 -22.30 -9.19 12.73
N GLY A 235 -21.23 -8.89 13.46
CA GLY A 235 -20.17 -9.85 13.78
C GLY A 235 -19.12 -10.02 12.67
N THR A 236 -17.93 -10.48 13.06
CA THR A 236 -16.76 -10.58 12.18
C THR A 236 -16.96 -11.53 11.01
N ASP A 237 -17.54 -12.70 11.23
CA ASP A 237 -17.73 -13.70 10.16
C ASP A 237 -18.72 -13.21 9.10
N ALA A 238 -19.78 -12.52 9.51
CA ALA A 238 -20.75 -11.92 8.60
C ALA A 238 -20.11 -10.87 7.71
N LEU A 239 -19.26 -9.99 8.28
CA LEU A 239 -18.52 -8.98 7.54
C LEU A 239 -17.56 -9.63 6.53
N ARG A 240 -16.74 -10.59 6.96
CA ARG A 240 -15.79 -11.29 6.08
C ARG A 240 -16.51 -12.02 4.94
N PHE A 241 -17.55 -12.78 5.26
CA PHE A 241 -18.33 -13.51 4.26
C PHE A 241 -19.00 -12.55 3.28
N GLY A 242 -19.53 -11.43 3.78
CA GLY A 242 -20.11 -10.38 2.96
C GLY A 242 -19.12 -9.83 1.94
N LEU A 243 -17.94 -9.40 2.39
CA LEU A 243 -16.89 -8.87 1.53
C LEU A 243 -16.39 -9.90 0.51
N CYS A 244 -16.17 -11.15 0.92
CA CYS A 244 -15.80 -12.23 -0.01
C CYS A 244 -16.88 -12.52 -1.05
N ALA A 245 -18.17 -12.46 -0.69
CA ALA A 245 -19.24 -12.64 -1.65
C ALA A 245 -19.34 -11.46 -2.64
N TYR A 246 -18.98 -10.25 -2.20
CA TYR A 246 -18.99 -9.06 -3.05
C TYR A 246 -17.92 -9.05 -4.13
N THR A 247 -16.78 -9.75 -3.95
CA THR A 247 -15.72 -9.79 -4.99
C THR A 247 -16.19 -10.39 -6.31
N SER A 248 -17.34 -11.10 -6.33
CA SER A 248 -17.96 -11.61 -7.54
C SER A 248 -18.61 -10.53 -8.45
N GLN A 249 -18.88 -9.32 -7.92
CA GLN A 249 -19.75 -8.33 -8.58
C GLN A 249 -19.03 -7.34 -9.50
N GLY A 250 -17.69 -7.30 -9.49
CA GLY A 250 -16.94 -6.44 -10.41
C GLY A 250 -15.74 -5.77 -9.76
N ARG A 251 -15.34 -4.60 -10.29
CA ARG A 251 -14.18 -3.81 -9.81
C ARG A 251 -14.49 -2.92 -8.61
N ASP A 252 -15.76 -2.66 -8.37
CA ASP A 252 -16.25 -1.78 -7.31
C ASP A 252 -17.33 -2.51 -6.50
N ILE A 253 -17.33 -2.31 -5.19
CA ILE A 253 -18.30 -2.90 -4.25
C ILE A 253 -19.04 -1.76 -3.56
N ASN A 254 -20.32 -1.58 -3.85
CA ASN A 254 -21.16 -0.70 -3.04
C ASN A 254 -21.52 -1.46 -1.75
N LEU A 255 -20.97 -1.01 -0.63
CA LEU A 255 -21.18 -1.66 0.66
C LEU A 255 -22.61 -1.42 1.15
N ASP A 256 -23.36 -2.50 1.34
CA ASP A 256 -24.67 -2.47 1.98
C ASP A 256 -24.61 -3.30 3.27
N VAL A 257 -24.72 -2.62 4.40
CA VAL A 257 -24.70 -3.22 5.74
C VAL A 257 -25.88 -4.17 5.93
N ASN A 258 -27.03 -3.94 5.29
CA ASN A 258 -28.17 -4.84 5.38
C ASN A 258 -27.86 -6.20 4.77
N ARG A 259 -27.04 -6.24 3.72
CA ARG A 259 -26.57 -7.50 3.15
C ARG A 259 -25.64 -8.24 4.11
N ILE A 260 -24.79 -7.51 4.83
CA ILE A 260 -23.92 -8.09 5.87
C ILE A 260 -24.76 -8.65 7.03
N LEU A 261 -25.80 -7.94 7.44
CA LEU A 261 -26.77 -8.45 8.42
C LEU A 261 -27.45 -9.73 7.93
N GLY A 262 -27.78 -9.81 6.62
CA GLY A 262 -28.24 -11.05 5.99
C GLY A 262 -27.26 -12.22 6.18
N TYR A 263 -25.95 -11.96 6.06
CA TYR A 263 -24.93 -12.99 6.32
C TYR A 263 -24.77 -13.34 7.80
N ARG A 264 -25.10 -12.44 8.74
CA ARG A 264 -25.25 -12.81 10.17
C ARG A 264 -26.34 -13.87 10.34
N HIS A 265 -27.48 -13.70 9.67
CA HIS A 265 -28.55 -14.71 9.69
C HIS A 265 -28.11 -16.04 9.07
N PHE A 266 -27.32 -16.01 7.99
CA PHE A 266 -26.71 -17.21 7.42
C PHE A 266 -25.76 -17.91 8.40
N CYS A 267 -24.87 -17.18 9.07
CA CYS A 267 -23.99 -17.72 10.09
C CYS A 267 -24.79 -18.34 11.25
N ASN A 268 -25.87 -17.67 11.70
CA ASN A 268 -26.77 -18.22 12.71
C ASN A 268 -27.49 -19.49 12.22
N LYS A 269 -27.81 -19.60 10.92
CA LYS A 269 -28.39 -20.81 10.35
C LYS A 269 -27.41 -21.98 10.40
N LEU A 270 -26.15 -21.76 10.05
CA LEU A 270 -25.07 -22.75 10.18
C LEU A 270 -24.91 -23.19 11.64
N TRP A 271 -24.87 -22.24 12.58
CA TRP A 271 -24.80 -22.53 14.01
C TRP A 271 -25.94 -23.43 14.48
N ASN A 272 -27.18 -23.12 14.09
CA ASN A 272 -28.34 -23.92 14.46
C ASN A 272 -28.30 -25.32 13.82
N ALA A 273 -27.82 -25.45 12.58
CA ALA A 273 -27.66 -26.73 11.91
C ALA A 273 -26.60 -27.61 12.62
N THR A 274 -25.45 -27.03 12.96
CA THR A 274 -24.40 -27.72 13.73
C THR A 274 -24.91 -28.14 15.10
N LYS A 275 -25.62 -27.25 15.82
CA LYS A 275 -26.22 -27.57 17.12
C LYS A 275 -27.24 -28.71 17.02
N PHE A 276 -28.03 -28.76 15.97
CA PHE A 276 -28.96 -29.86 15.70
C PHE A 276 -28.22 -31.17 15.45
N ALA A 277 -27.18 -31.17 14.59
CA ALA A 277 -26.37 -32.35 14.31
C ALA A 277 -25.67 -32.88 15.57
N LEU A 278 -25.03 -32.01 16.35
CA LEU A 278 -24.35 -32.37 17.60
C LEU A 278 -25.30 -32.99 18.64
N ARG A 279 -26.55 -32.53 18.71
CA ARG A 279 -27.58 -33.16 19.57
C ARG A 279 -27.87 -34.60 19.17
N GLY A 280 -27.72 -34.95 17.89
CA GLY A 280 -27.90 -36.32 17.39
C GLY A 280 -26.75 -37.27 17.70
N LEU A 281 -25.54 -36.76 18.00
CA LEU A 281 -24.34 -37.58 18.19
C LEU A 281 -24.21 -38.18 19.60
N GLY A 282 -25.14 -37.87 20.51
CA GLY A 282 -25.18 -38.41 21.87
C GLY A 282 -24.21 -37.74 22.85
N LYS A 283 -24.40 -38.00 24.15
CA LYS A 283 -23.67 -37.31 25.24
C LYS A 283 -22.18 -37.65 25.36
N GLY A 284 -21.71 -38.67 24.64
CA GLY A 284 -20.32 -39.14 24.67
C GLY A 284 -19.49 -38.70 23.47
N PHE A 285 -20.05 -37.93 22.53
CA PHE A 285 -19.33 -37.47 21.36
C PHE A 285 -18.31 -36.38 21.73
N VAL A 286 -17.05 -36.61 21.34
CA VAL A 286 -15.94 -35.64 21.43
C VAL A 286 -15.44 -35.43 20.00
N PRO A 287 -15.47 -34.19 19.47
CA PRO A 287 -15.02 -33.87 18.11
C PRO A 287 -13.55 -34.20 17.83
#